data_AF-A0AAN0J6H1-F1
#
_entry.id   AF-A0AAN0J6H1-F1
#
_cell.length_a   1.000
_cell.length_b   1.000
_cell.length_c   1.000
_cell.angle_alpha   90.00
_cell.angle_beta   90.00
_cell.angle_gamma   90.00
#
_symmetry.space_group_name_H-M   'P 1'
#
loop_
_entity.id
_entity.type
_entity.pdbx_description
1 polymer ?
#
loop_
_entity_poly.entity_id
_entity_poly.type
_entity_poly.pdbx_seq_one_letter_code
_entity_poly.pdbx_strand_id
1 'polypeptide(L)'
;MWLSEERSIFFSDLDSAQSRKLFRKFVRRWNSGKLKKKYYSGIQSSSLRHSSQTDYKWKVSSEDKDKLTSVCDQVSSWTSASSFKHEQEPSSSVIGPRVIGPVMKPAKRDPYKEEEEFERQREHLKKERKEYRKYNEMVMDEILPKATGFAAKIEKKRARVEARREREISPDFNESTLMGGATSDIKAKLMTEQKQREHRAQAASQKIIDYQAKEKARVAAILEQARANKKEGSLW
;
A
#
# COMPACT_ATOMS: atom_id res chain seq x y z
N MET A 1 24.44 9.78 -18.07
CA MET A 1 25.81 10.27 -18.32
C MET A 1 26.83 9.74 -17.33
N TRP A 2 26.80 10.04 -16.02
CA TRP A 2 27.83 9.50 -15.11
C TRP A 2 27.86 7.96 -15.06
N LEU A 3 26.68 7.33 -14.95
CA LEU A 3 26.53 5.87 -14.98
C LEU A 3 26.98 5.26 -16.31
N SER A 4 26.56 5.85 -17.44
CA SER A 4 26.85 5.34 -18.78
C SER A 4 28.31 5.56 -19.20
N GLU A 5 28.91 6.72 -18.87
CA GLU A 5 30.26 7.07 -19.32
C GLU A 5 31.37 6.51 -18.43
N GLU A 6 31.17 6.43 -17.11
CA GLU A 6 32.22 5.90 -16.22
C GLU A 6 32.04 4.44 -15.87
N ARG A 7 30.80 3.95 -15.90
CA ARG A 7 30.51 2.58 -15.45
C ARG A 7 29.91 1.72 -16.54
N SER A 8 29.62 2.27 -17.72
CA SER A 8 28.98 1.56 -18.85
C SER A 8 27.77 0.72 -18.42
N ILE A 9 26.99 1.22 -17.46
CA ILE A 9 25.74 0.60 -17.02
C ILE A 9 24.60 1.57 -17.32
N PHE A 10 23.54 1.05 -17.93
CA PHE A 10 22.33 1.77 -18.27
C PHE A 10 21.27 1.61 -17.19
N PHE A 11 20.41 2.62 -17.02
CA PHE A 11 19.40 2.61 -15.97
C PHE A 11 18.41 1.43 -16.08
N SER A 12 18.18 0.94 -17.31
CA SER A 12 17.32 -0.23 -17.59
C SER A 12 17.78 -1.51 -16.90
N ASP A 13 19.07 -1.64 -16.65
CA ASP A 13 19.68 -2.90 -16.20
C ASP A 13 19.84 -2.94 -14.68
N LEU A 14 19.50 -1.85 -13.97
CA LEU A 14 19.63 -1.77 -12.52
C LEU A 14 18.33 -2.09 -11.81
N ASP A 15 18.43 -2.94 -10.79
CA ASP A 15 17.40 -3.02 -9.76
C ASP A 15 17.32 -1.72 -8.92
N SER A 16 16.15 -1.45 -8.34
CA SER A 16 15.88 -0.30 -7.49
C SER A 16 16.87 -0.18 -6.32
N ALA A 17 17.28 -1.30 -5.71
CA ALA A 17 18.28 -1.28 -4.64
C ALA A 17 19.68 -0.87 -5.14
N GLN A 18 20.07 -1.36 -6.30
CA GLN A 18 21.37 -1.06 -6.92
C GLN A 18 21.42 0.40 -7.40
N SER A 19 20.34 0.89 -8.02
CA SER A 19 20.17 2.29 -8.42
C SER A 19 20.39 3.25 -7.26
N ARG A 20 19.75 2.98 -6.11
CA ARG A 20 19.93 3.79 -4.89
C ARG A 20 21.37 3.76 -4.37
N LYS A 21 22.03 2.59 -4.35
CA LYS A 21 23.43 2.47 -3.91
C LYS A 21 24.39 3.24 -4.81
N LEU A 22 24.17 3.20 -6.12
CA LEU A 22 24.99 3.91 -7.10
C LEU A 22 24.74 5.42 -7.07
N PHE A 23 23.49 5.83 -6.86
CA PHE A 23 23.13 7.23 -6.63
C PHE A 23 23.81 7.78 -5.36
N ARG A 24 23.86 7.03 -4.26
CA ARG A 24 24.61 7.45 -3.06
C ARG A 24 26.10 7.70 -3.37
N LYS A 25 26.73 6.83 -4.18
CA LYS A 25 28.13 7.02 -4.60
C LYS A 25 28.30 8.24 -5.51
N PHE A 26 27.35 8.48 -6.40
CA PHE A 26 27.30 9.67 -7.25
C PHE A 26 27.26 10.93 -6.40
N VAL A 27 26.28 11.06 -5.50
CA VAL A 27 26.08 12.24 -4.66
C VAL A 27 27.31 12.52 -3.80
N ARG A 28 27.95 11.49 -3.22
CA ARG A 28 29.20 11.68 -2.47
C ARG A 28 30.32 12.28 -3.34
N ARG A 29 30.48 11.80 -4.57
CA ARG A 29 31.49 12.32 -5.51
C ARG A 29 31.13 13.70 -6.05
N TRP A 30 29.85 13.93 -6.33
CA TRP A 30 29.29 15.22 -6.73
C TRP A 30 29.56 16.29 -5.67
N ASN A 31 29.18 16.02 -4.41
CA ASN A 31 29.38 16.93 -3.28
C ASN A 31 30.87 17.15 -2.97
N SER A 32 31.72 16.17 -3.28
CA SER A 32 33.18 16.32 -3.12
C SER A 32 33.86 17.12 -4.23
N GLY A 33 33.14 17.54 -5.28
CA GLY A 33 33.72 18.27 -6.42
C GLY A 33 34.63 17.43 -7.32
N LYS A 34 34.73 16.11 -7.09
CA LYS A 34 35.67 15.22 -7.79
C LYS A 34 35.14 14.72 -9.14
N LEU A 35 33.94 15.13 -9.54
CA LEU A 35 33.39 14.76 -10.84
C LEU A 35 33.97 15.68 -11.94
N LYS A 36 33.92 15.24 -13.20
CA LYS A 36 34.39 16.09 -14.32
C LYS A 36 33.57 17.38 -14.38
N LYS A 37 34.22 18.52 -14.69
CA LYS A 37 33.57 19.85 -14.79
C LYS A 37 32.31 19.85 -15.66
N LYS A 38 32.29 19.03 -16.71
CA LYS A 38 31.14 18.84 -17.62
C LYS A 38 29.83 18.45 -16.93
N TYR A 39 29.90 17.81 -15.77
CA TYR A 39 28.68 17.45 -15.05
C TYR A 39 28.13 18.62 -14.23
N TYR A 40 28.98 19.59 -13.85
CA TYR A 40 28.60 20.76 -13.04
C TYR A 40 28.14 21.97 -13.85
N SER A 41 28.53 22.07 -15.13
CA SER A 41 28.28 23.24 -15.98
C SER A 41 26.84 23.40 -16.48
N GLY A 42 25.88 22.70 -15.88
CA GLY A 42 24.52 22.57 -16.41
C GLY A 42 24.52 21.67 -17.65
N ILE A 43 23.65 20.67 -17.66
CA ILE A 43 23.56 19.76 -18.80
C ILE A 43 22.67 20.44 -19.84
N GLN A 44 23.28 20.94 -20.91
CA GLN A 44 22.53 21.42 -22.07
C GLN A 44 21.82 20.21 -22.68
N SER A 45 20.48 20.26 -22.76
CA SER A 45 19.66 19.16 -23.30
C SER A 45 20.09 18.79 -24.74
N SER A 46 20.63 19.76 -25.48
CA SER A 46 21.19 19.57 -26.83
C SER A 46 22.49 18.75 -26.87
N SER A 47 23.30 18.76 -25.81
CA SER A 47 24.54 17.98 -25.75
C SER A 47 24.30 16.51 -25.42
N LEU A 48 23.14 16.19 -24.83
CA LEU A 48 22.72 14.82 -24.62
C LEU A 48 22.13 14.27 -25.91
N ARG A 49 22.83 13.34 -26.54
CA ARG A 49 22.22 12.52 -27.58
C ARG A 49 21.06 11.75 -26.94
N HIS A 50 19.83 12.08 -27.29
CA HIS A 50 18.59 11.54 -26.72
C HIS A 50 18.55 10.00 -26.67
N SER A 51 19.26 9.34 -27.60
CA SER A 51 19.41 7.88 -27.67
C SER A 51 20.32 7.28 -26.58
N SER A 52 21.07 8.08 -25.82
CA SER A 52 22.10 7.59 -24.89
C SER A 52 21.60 7.38 -23.46
N GLN A 53 20.32 7.62 -23.19
CA GLN A 53 19.72 7.47 -21.86
C GLN A 53 19.21 6.04 -21.61
N THR A 54 18.86 5.32 -22.68
CA THR A 54 18.36 3.94 -22.64
C THR A 54 19.04 3.11 -23.72
N ASP A 55 19.32 1.84 -23.45
CA ASP A 55 19.83 0.91 -24.48
C ASP A 55 18.81 0.58 -25.57
N TYR A 56 17.56 0.92 -25.34
CA TYR A 56 16.49 0.68 -26.29
C TYR A 56 16.65 1.56 -27.54
N LYS A 57 16.90 0.91 -28.68
CA LYS A 57 16.97 1.54 -29.99
C LYS A 57 15.57 1.69 -30.57
N TRP A 58 15.01 2.89 -30.46
CA TRP A 58 13.77 3.23 -31.16
C TRP A 58 13.96 3.11 -32.68
N LYS A 59 13.11 2.33 -33.34
CA LYS A 59 13.09 2.17 -34.80
C LYS A 59 12.45 3.39 -35.48
N VAL A 60 13.06 4.56 -35.32
CA VAL A 60 12.68 5.77 -36.07
C VAL A 60 13.43 5.76 -37.40
N SER A 61 12.75 6.13 -38.49
CA SER A 61 13.36 6.27 -39.82
C SER A 61 14.52 7.28 -39.77
N SER A 62 15.50 7.18 -40.66
CA SER A 62 16.62 8.14 -40.67
C SER A 62 16.15 9.56 -40.95
N GLU A 63 15.20 9.71 -41.88
CA GLU A 63 14.65 11.02 -42.28
C GLU A 63 13.90 11.70 -41.13
N ASP A 64 13.21 10.92 -40.29
CA ASP A 64 12.46 11.48 -39.16
C ASP A 64 13.37 11.79 -37.98
N LYS A 65 14.55 11.16 -37.86
CA LYS A 65 15.53 11.50 -36.83
C LYS A 65 16.07 12.91 -37.02
N ASP A 66 16.39 13.30 -38.24
CA ASP A 66 16.93 14.63 -38.54
C ASP A 66 15.88 15.74 -38.31
N LYS A 67 14.62 15.46 -38.68
CA LYS A 67 13.47 16.34 -38.37
C LYS A 67 13.26 16.46 -36.86
N LEU A 68 13.30 15.35 -36.12
CA LEU A 68 13.17 15.35 -34.66
C LEU A 68 14.30 16.13 -33.99
N THR A 69 15.55 15.99 -34.45
CA THR A 69 16.66 16.80 -33.92
C THR A 69 16.44 18.29 -34.17
N SER A 70 15.96 18.67 -35.35
CA SER A 70 15.67 20.07 -35.69
C SER A 70 14.55 20.65 -34.82
N VAL A 71 13.45 19.91 -34.62
CA VAL A 71 12.35 20.32 -33.74
C VAL A 71 12.81 20.43 -32.28
N CYS A 72 13.61 19.47 -31.81
CA CYS A 72 14.17 19.51 -30.46
C CYS A 72 15.10 20.72 -30.25
N ASP A 73 15.93 21.07 -31.23
CA ASP A 73 16.81 22.23 -31.16
C ASP A 73 16.00 23.54 -31.15
N GLN A 74 14.92 23.62 -31.93
CA GLN A 74 13.99 24.75 -31.93
C GLN A 74 13.29 24.93 -30.57
N VAL A 75 12.76 23.83 -30.00
CA VAL A 75 12.14 23.85 -28.66
C VAL A 75 13.16 24.20 -27.59
N SER A 76 14.39 23.66 -27.69
CA SER A 76 15.48 23.95 -26.75
C SER A 76 15.91 25.41 -26.84
N SER A 77 15.96 26.02 -28.02
CA SER A 77 16.23 27.44 -28.19
C SER A 77 15.16 28.31 -27.52
N TRP A 78 13.88 27.93 -27.64
CA TRP A 78 12.76 28.66 -27.03
C TRP A 78 12.68 28.51 -25.51
N THR A 79 13.10 27.38 -24.95
CA THR A 79 12.99 27.10 -23.51
C THR A 79 14.27 27.36 -22.73
N SER A 80 15.44 27.19 -23.33
CA SER A 80 16.74 27.35 -22.65
C SER A 80 17.19 28.81 -22.59
N ALA A 81 16.71 29.67 -23.50
CA ALA A 81 17.03 31.09 -23.50
C ALA A 81 16.44 31.86 -22.30
N SER A 82 15.45 31.31 -21.59
CA SER A 82 14.87 31.98 -20.41
C SER A 82 15.56 31.66 -19.08
N SER A 83 16.39 30.61 -19.03
CA SER A 83 16.82 30.04 -17.74
C SER A 83 18.28 30.29 -17.35
N PHE A 84 19.08 31.00 -18.15
CA PHE A 84 20.48 31.31 -17.81
C PHE A 84 20.92 32.69 -18.29
N LYS A 85 20.45 33.74 -17.62
CA LYS A 85 21.21 34.99 -17.46
C LYS A 85 21.43 35.21 -15.97
N HIS A 86 22.44 34.53 -15.41
CA HIS A 86 23.13 35.05 -14.24
C HIS A 86 24.42 35.68 -14.76
N GLU A 87 24.30 36.90 -15.29
CA GLU A 87 25.47 37.75 -15.46
C GLU A 87 25.94 38.17 -14.06
N GLN A 88 27.24 38.02 -13.83
CA GLN A 88 27.95 38.58 -12.70
C GLN A 88 28.23 40.03 -13.02
N GLU A 89 27.50 40.94 -12.35
CA GLU A 89 27.87 42.35 -12.23
C GLU A 89 28.39 42.58 -10.81
N PRO A 90 29.56 43.23 -10.61
CA PRO A 90 30.09 43.55 -9.29
C PRO A 90 29.46 44.86 -8.80
N SER A 91 28.25 44.81 -8.24
CA SER A 91 27.66 45.95 -7.55
C SER A 91 27.94 45.90 -6.05
N SER A 92 28.89 46.73 -5.62
CA SER A 92 29.01 47.22 -4.25
C SER A 92 27.68 47.84 -3.80
N SER A 93 27.10 47.35 -2.70
CA SER A 93 26.28 48.16 -1.77
C SER A 93 25.99 47.41 -0.47
N VAL A 94 26.34 48.10 0.60
CA VAL A 94 26.18 47.78 2.02
C VAL A 94 24.73 47.51 2.38
N ILE A 95 24.39 46.30 2.84
CA ILE A 95 23.29 46.05 3.77
C ILE A 95 23.71 44.89 4.70
N GLY A 96 24.12 45.23 5.93
CA GLY A 96 24.45 44.23 6.94
C GLY A 96 23.20 43.52 7.48
N PRO A 97 23.27 42.23 7.85
CA PRO A 97 22.14 41.56 8.48
C PRO A 97 22.06 41.88 9.98
N ARG A 98 20.93 42.43 10.42
CA ARG A 98 20.56 42.48 11.83
C ARG A 98 20.30 41.05 12.32
N VAL A 99 21.14 40.59 13.25
CA VAL A 99 20.97 39.34 13.99
C VAL A 99 19.98 39.60 15.12
N ILE A 100 18.76 39.06 15.02
CA ILE A 100 17.83 38.94 16.14
C ILE A 100 17.45 37.47 16.28
N GLY A 101 17.95 36.86 17.35
CA GLY A 101 17.69 35.48 17.75
C GLY A 101 18.94 34.60 17.75
N PRO A 102 19.11 33.68 18.72
CA PRO A 102 20.15 32.67 18.64
C PRO A 102 19.84 31.75 17.46
N VAL A 103 20.45 32.02 16.31
CA VAL A 103 20.50 31.07 15.21
C VAL A 103 21.37 29.92 15.70
N MET A 104 20.74 28.84 16.16
CA MET A 104 21.43 27.56 16.26
C MET A 104 22.02 27.31 14.87
N LYS A 105 23.34 27.42 14.74
CA LYS A 105 24.05 26.94 13.57
C LYS A 105 23.54 25.53 13.34
N PRO A 106 23.05 25.15 12.14
CA PRO A 106 22.77 23.76 11.90
C PRO A 106 24.08 23.04 12.21
N ALA A 107 24.07 22.23 13.27
CA ALA A 107 25.20 21.35 13.54
C ALA A 107 25.49 20.66 12.21
N LYS A 108 26.76 20.40 11.89
CA LYS A 108 27.13 19.57 10.74
C LYS A 108 26.62 18.14 10.98
N ARG A 109 25.31 17.96 10.98
CA ARG A 109 24.61 16.69 11.04
C ARG A 109 24.67 16.16 9.63
N ASP A 110 25.30 15.01 9.52
CA ASP A 110 25.27 14.22 8.31
C ASP A 110 23.84 13.69 8.17
N PRO A 111 23.01 14.21 7.24
CA PRO A 111 21.60 13.81 7.13
C PRO A 111 21.45 12.29 6.92
N TYR A 112 22.51 11.64 6.42
CA TYR A 112 22.57 10.20 6.24
C TYR A 112 22.67 9.40 7.55
N LYS A 113 23.32 9.94 8.59
CA LYS A 113 23.39 9.28 9.91
C LYS A 113 22.05 9.38 10.65
N GLU A 114 21.35 10.50 10.49
CA GLU A 114 20.04 10.74 11.09
C GLU A 114 18.97 9.83 10.45
N GLU A 115 19.01 9.63 9.14
CA GLU A 115 18.17 8.65 8.44
C GLU A 115 18.44 7.21 8.91
N GLU A 116 19.70 6.81 9.08
CA GLU A 116 20.07 5.46 9.54
C GLU A 116 19.62 5.21 11.00
N GLU A 117 19.70 6.23 11.86
CA GLU A 117 19.14 6.17 13.22
C GLU A 117 17.62 6.05 13.21
N PHE A 118 16.94 6.80 12.35
CA PHE A 118 15.49 6.73 12.20
C PHE A 118 15.02 5.36 11.67
N GLU A 119 15.76 4.78 10.71
CA GLU A 119 15.52 3.42 10.21
C GLU A 119 15.69 2.40 11.33
N ARG A 120 16.75 2.49 12.13
CA ARG A 120 16.98 1.61 13.30
C ARG A 120 15.89 1.74 14.35
N GLN A 121 15.43 2.94 14.66
CA GLN A 121 14.31 3.16 15.59
C GLN A 121 13.01 2.53 15.07
N ARG A 122 12.73 2.70 13.78
CA ARG A 122 11.56 2.07 13.14
C ARG A 122 11.67 0.53 13.17
N GLU A 123 12.86 -0.02 12.97
CA GLU A 123 13.10 -1.45 13.10
C GLU A 123 12.93 -1.94 14.54
N HIS A 124 13.38 -1.17 15.53
CA HIS A 124 13.20 -1.46 16.95
C HIS A 124 11.72 -1.53 17.32
N LEU A 125 10.94 -0.51 16.96
CA LEU A 125 9.49 -0.48 17.20
C LEU A 125 8.77 -1.64 16.50
N LYS A 126 9.25 -2.07 15.32
CA LYS A 126 8.71 -3.26 14.65
C LYS A 126 9.04 -4.55 15.40
N LYS A 127 10.25 -4.67 15.97
CA LYS A 127 10.65 -5.83 16.79
C LYS A 127 9.83 -5.89 18.08
N GLU A 128 9.72 -4.78 18.80
CA GLU A 128 8.90 -4.68 20.02
C GLU A 128 7.43 -5.05 19.75
N ARG A 129 6.84 -4.53 18.65
CA ARG A 129 5.47 -4.92 18.26
C ARG A 129 5.34 -6.41 17.97
N LYS A 130 6.36 -7.04 17.38
CA LYS A 130 6.36 -8.50 17.12
C LYS A 130 6.50 -9.29 18.42
N GLU A 131 7.38 -8.86 19.31
CA GLU A 131 7.60 -9.47 20.62
C GLU A 131 6.35 -9.37 21.49
N TYR A 132 5.71 -8.19 21.52
CA TYR A 132 4.43 -8.01 22.21
C TYR A 132 3.33 -8.92 21.67
N ARG A 133 3.23 -9.07 20.34
CA ARG A 133 2.26 -10.01 19.74
C ARG A 133 2.53 -11.46 20.13
N LYS A 134 3.80 -11.88 20.14
CA LYS A 134 4.19 -13.23 20.57
C LYS A 134 3.91 -13.45 22.05
N TYR A 135 4.26 -12.48 22.89
CA TYR A 135 4.00 -12.51 24.32
C TYR A 135 2.49 -12.62 24.59
N ASN A 136 1.68 -11.78 23.95
CA ASN A 136 0.24 -11.85 24.05
C ASN A 136 -0.31 -13.20 23.54
N GLU A 137 0.24 -13.76 22.46
CA GLU A 137 -0.15 -15.10 21.99
C GLU A 137 0.17 -16.20 23.02
N MET A 138 1.35 -16.16 23.65
CA MET A 138 1.72 -17.12 24.71
C MET A 138 0.81 -16.97 25.94
N VAL A 139 0.56 -15.74 26.38
CA VAL A 139 -0.36 -15.45 27.50
C VAL A 139 -1.77 -15.96 27.18
N MET A 140 -2.26 -15.77 25.96
CA MET A 140 -3.58 -16.26 25.56
C MET A 140 -3.62 -17.80 25.49
N ASP A 141 -2.52 -18.45 25.10
CA ASP A 141 -2.42 -19.91 25.08
C ASP A 141 -2.31 -20.51 26.50
N GLU A 142 -1.77 -19.76 27.46
CA GLU A 142 -1.75 -20.13 28.88
C GLU A 142 -3.12 -19.94 29.55
N ILE A 143 -3.84 -18.85 29.23
CA ILE A 143 -5.16 -18.54 29.80
C ILE A 143 -6.25 -19.41 29.16
N LEU A 144 -6.15 -19.69 27.86
CA LEU A 144 -7.07 -20.52 27.10
C LEU A 144 -6.26 -21.46 26.20
N PRO A 145 -5.94 -22.68 26.67
CA PRO A 145 -5.24 -23.64 25.83
C PRO A 145 -6.05 -23.88 24.56
N LYS A 146 -5.52 -23.44 23.41
CA LYS A 146 -6.13 -23.68 22.10
C LYS A 146 -6.33 -25.19 21.94
N ALA A 147 -7.53 -25.62 21.55
CA ALA A 147 -7.81 -27.03 21.29
C ALA A 147 -6.79 -27.58 20.27
N THR A 148 -5.91 -28.49 20.69
CA THR A 148 -4.88 -29.05 19.80
C THR A 148 -5.51 -30.14 18.92
N GLY A 149 -5.35 -30.08 17.59
CA GLY A 149 -5.79 -31.14 16.67
C GLY A 149 -6.41 -30.71 15.33
N PHE A 150 -7.15 -31.64 14.69
CA PHE A 150 -7.81 -31.45 13.40
C PHE A 150 -8.97 -30.44 13.46
N ALA A 151 -9.67 -30.40 14.59
CA ALA A 151 -10.76 -29.43 14.85
C ALA A 151 -10.25 -27.98 14.77
N ALA A 152 -9.13 -27.67 15.41
CA ALA A 152 -8.53 -26.32 15.32
C ALA A 152 -7.98 -26.00 13.93
N LYS A 153 -7.53 -26.99 13.15
CA LYS A 153 -7.16 -26.76 11.74
C LYS A 153 -8.37 -26.40 10.88
N ILE A 154 -9.53 -27.02 11.12
CA ILE A 154 -10.79 -26.69 10.43
C ILE A 154 -11.27 -25.29 10.85
N GLU A 155 -11.24 -24.98 12.13
CA GLU A 155 -11.66 -23.67 12.65
C GLU A 155 -10.76 -22.54 12.14
N LYS A 156 -9.43 -22.74 12.15
CA LYS A 156 -8.48 -21.80 11.53
C LYS A 156 -8.70 -21.63 10.02
N LYS A 157 -9.13 -22.69 9.32
CA LYS A 157 -9.48 -22.61 7.89
C LYS A 157 -10.78 -21.85 7.69
N ARG A 158 -11.80 -22.06 8.53
CA ARG A 158 -13.07 -21.32 8.52
C ARG A 158 -12.85 -19.83 8.81
N ALA A 159 -12.13 -19.49 9.88
CA ALA A 159 -11.82 -18.11 10.23
C ALA A 159 -11.04 -17.36 9.12
N ARG A 160 -10.13 -18.04 8.41
CA ARG A 160 -9.43 -17.44 7.25
C ARG A 160 -10.35 -17.19 6.06
N VAL A 161 -11.28 -18.11 5.81
CA VAL A 161 -12.28 -17.94 4.75
C VAL A 161 -13.25 -16.81 5.10
N GLU A 162 -13.69 -16.73 6.36
CA GLU A 162 -14.52 -15.64 6.89
C GLU A 162 -13.81 -14.28 6.73
N ALA A 163 -12.56 -14.16 7.19
CA ALA A 163 -11.78 -12.91 7.06
C ALA A 163 -11.46 -12.54 5.61
N ARG A 164 -11.42 -13.50 4.69
CA ARG A 164 -11.34 -13.21 3.24
C ARG A 164 -12.68 -12.70 2.73
N ARG A 165 -13.77 -13.36 3.12
CA ARG A 165 -15.12 -12.95 2.79
C ARG A 165 -15.43 -11.55 3.33
N GLU A 166 -15.03 -11.21 4.55
CA GLU A 166 -15.18 -9.88 5.14
C GLU A 166 -14.43 -8.79 4.37
N ARG A 167 -13.25 -9.10 3.81
CA ARG A 167 -12.52 -8.16 2.94
C ARG A 167 -13.17 -8.00 1.56
N GLU A 168 -13.81 -9.07 1.07
CA GLU A 168 -14.58 -9.06 -0.18
C GLU A 168 -15.99 -8.47 0.02
N ILE A 169 -16.50 -8.43 1.26
CA ILE A 169 -17.66 -7.64 1.70
C ILE A 169 -17.18 -6.23 2.08
N SER A 170 -16.29 -5.64 1.27
CA SER A 170 -16.27 -4.19 1.19
C SER A 170 -17.56 -3.79 0.47
N PRO A 171 -18.40 -2.89 1.01
CA PRO A 171 -19.55 -2.40 0.29
C PRO A 171 -19.09 -1.60 -0.94
N ASP A 172 -18.90 -2.27 -2.07
CA ASP A 172 -18.69 -1.62 -3.35
C ASP A 172 -20.01 -0.93 -3.74
N PHE A 173 -20.06 0.39 -3.52
CA PHE A 173 -21.20 1.20 -3.96
C PHE A 173 -21.11 1.41 -5.47
N ASN A 174 -22.19 1.12 -6.19
CA ASN A 174 -22.27 1.45 -7.61
C ASN A 174 -22.01 2.96 -7.82
N GLU A 175 -21.27 3.31 -8.87
CA GLU A 175 -20.86 4.68 -9.18
C GLU A 175 -22.05 5.65 -9.32
N SER A 176 -23.21 5.15 -9.78
CA SER A 176 -24.44 5.94 -9.81
C SER A 176 -24.99 6.28 -8.41
N THR A 177 -24.77 5.43 -7.42
CA THR A 177 -25.12 5.68 -6.01
C THR A 177 -24.08 6.61 -5.36
N LEU A 178 -22.80 6.49 -5.73
CA LEU A 178 -21.74 7.39 -5.26
C LEU A 178 -21.90 8.81 -5.82
N MET A 179 -22.37 8.95 -7.06
CA MET A 179 -22.54 10.23 -7.76
C MET A 179 -23.92 10.88 -7.59
N GLY A 180 -24.72 10.44 -6.61
CA GLY A 180 -25.98 11.09 -6.27
C GLY A 180 -27.13 10.84 -7.26
N GLY A 181 -27.17 9.68 -7.91
CA GLY A 181 -28.31 9.23 -8.70
C GLY A 181 -29.61 9.21 -7.87
N ALA A 182 -30.72 9.54 -8.53
CA ALA A 182 -32.04 9.88 -7.98
C ALA A 182 -32.41 9.24 -6.62
N THR A 183 -32.89 10.08 -5.71
CA THR A 183 -33.34 9.71 -4.34
C THR A 183 -34.45 8.64 -4.30
N SER A 184 -35.13 8.38 -5.43
CA SER A 184 -36.09 7.30 -5.61
C SER A 184 -35.48 5.90 -5.54
N ASP A 185 -34.25 5.74 -6.03
CA ASP A 185 -33.63 4.42 -6.20
C ASP A 185 -33.11 3.88 -4.87
N ILE A 186 -32.74 4.79 -3.95
CA ILE A 186 -32.29 4.45 -2.60
C ILE A 186 -33.46 3.89 -1.78
N LYS A 187 -34.64 4.51 -1.85
CA LYS A 187 -35.84 4.02 -1.17
C LYS A 187 -36.29 2.67 -1.72
N ALA A 188 -36.28 2.50 -3.05
CA ALA A 188 -36.60 1.23 -3.68
C ALA A 188 -35.63 0.11 -3.23
N LYS A 189 -34.31 0.39 -3.21
CA LYS A 189 -33.30 -0.55 -2.72
C LYS A 189 -33.49 -0.92 -1.25
N LEU A 190 -33.74 0.06 -0.37
CA LEU A 190 -34.04 -0.19 1.05
C LEU A 190 -35.24 -1.13 1.23
N MET A 191 -36.31 -0.94 0.45
CA MET A 191 -37.49 -1.81 0.50
C MET A 191 -37.18 -3.23 0.01
N THR A 192 -36.38 -3.36 -1.07
CA THR A 192 -35.97 -4.69 -1.54
C THR A 192 -35.10 -5.43 -0.53
N GLU A 193 -34.19 -4.71 0.15
CA GLU A 193 -33.31 -5.26 1.17
C GLU A 193 -34.11 -5.68 2.42
N GLN A 194 -35.04 -4.84 2.87
CA GLN A 194 -35.97 -5.17 3.95
C GLN A 194 -36.78 -6.42 3.63
N LYS A 195 -37.36 -6.52 2.43
CA LYS A 195 -38.11 -7.71 2.00
C LYS A 195 -37.26 -8.97 1.98
N GLN A 196 -36.00 -8.88 1.53
CA GLN A 196 -35.08 -10.02 1.59
C GLN A 196 -34.73 -10.40 3.03
N ARG A 197 -34.54 -9.42 3.92
CA ARG A 197 -34.26 -9.66 5.34
C ARG A 197 -35.46 -10.32 6.03
N GLU A 198 -36.67 -9.86 5.75
CA GLU A 198 -37.92 -10.46 6.23
C GLU A 198 -38.08 -11.89 5.73
N HIS A 199 -37.84 -12.14 4.45
CA HIS A 199 -37.91 -13.50 3.89
C HIS A 199 -36.91 -14.44 4.56
N ARG A 200 -35.68 -13.98 4.82
CA ARG A 200 -34.67 -14.77 5.56
C ARG A 200 -35.08 -14.99 7.02
N ALA A 201 -35.65 -13.98 7.68
CA ALA A 201 -36.12 -14.09 9.06
C ALA A 201 -37.31 -15.05 9.18
N GLN A 202 -38.25 -15.01 8.23
CA GLN A 202 -39.37 -15.93 8.15
C GLN A 202 -38.91 -17.37 7.86
N ALA A 203 -37.96 -17.56 6.95
CA ALA A 203 -37.39 -18.88 6.72
C ALA A 203 -36.64 -19.42 7.95
N ALA A 204 -35.98 -18.55 8.73
CA ALA A 204 -35.34 -18.94 9.97
C ALA A 204 -36.37 -19.27 11.07
N SER A 205 -37.44 -18.48 11.22
CA SER A 205 -38.49 -18.74 12.20
C SER A 205 -39.28 -20.01 11.88
N GLN A 206 -39.58 -20.28 10.61
CA GLN A 206 -40.18 -21.53 10.16
C GLN A 206 -39.33 -22.74 10.54
N LYS A 207 -38.02 -22.67 10.32
CA LYS A 207 -37.09 -23.74 10.74
C LYS A 207 -37.13 -23.97 12.25
N ILE A 208 -37.16 -22.90 13.06
CA ILE A 208 -37.26 -23.01 14.52
C ILE A 208 -38.57 -23.67 14.93
N ILE A 209 -39.69 -23.29 14.32
CA ILE A 209 -41.00 -23.90 14.56
C ILE A 209 -40.99 -25.38 14.20
N ASP A 210 -40.39 -25.74 13.06
CA ASP A 210 -40.25 -27.14 12.63
C ASP A 210 -39.43 -27.99 13.61
N TYR A 211 -38.34 -27.43 14.15
CA TYR A 211 -37.55 -28.12 15.18
C TYR A 211 -38.34 -28.29 16.48
N GLN A 212 -39.04 -27.26 16.94
CA GLN A 212 -39.89 -27.34 18.13
C GLN A 212 -41.02 -28.37 17.97
N ALA A 213 -41.63 -28.46 16.78
CA ALA A 213 -42.65 -29.46 16.49
C ALA A 213 -42.08 -30.89 16.55
N LYS A 214 -40.89 -31.11 15.98
CA LYS A 214 -40.19 -32.41 16.05
C LYS A 214 -39.82 -32.80 17.47
N GLU A 215 -39.35 -31.86 18.29
CA GLU A 215 -39.05 -32.11 19.70
C GLU A 215 -40.31 -32.47 20.49
N LYS A 216 -41.40 -31.71 20.32
CA LYS A 216 -42.69 -32.01 20.97
C LYS A 216 -43.23 -33.39 20.57
N ALA A 217 -43.16 -33.74 19.28
CA ALA A 217 -43.56 -35.06 18.81
C ALA A 217 -42.71 -36.18 19.43
N ARG A 218 -41.39 -35.95 19.54
CA ARG A 218 -40.47 -36.90 20.18
C ARG A 218 -40.77 -37.10 21.66
N VAL A 219 -41.02 -36.01 22.40
CA VAL A 219 -41.40 -36.05 23.82
C VAL A 219 -42.74 -36.74 24.01
N ALA A 220 -43.72 -36.47 23.14
CA ALA A 220 -45.03 -37.13 23.18
C ALA A 220 -44.91 -38.65 22.95
N ALA A 221 -44.10 -39.07 21.97
CA ALA A 221 -43.84 -40.48 21.72
C ALA A 221 -43.16 -41.18 22.92
N ILE A 222 -42.20 -40.51 23.57
CA ILE A 222 -41.57 -41.03 24.80
C ILE A 222 -42.60 -41.13 25.94
N LEU A 223 -43.46 -40.13 26.10
CA LEU A 223 -44.51 -40.15 27.12
C LEU A 223 -45.53 -41.28 26.87
N GLU A 224 -45.89 -41.52 25.61
CA GLU A 224 -46.79 -42.60 25.21
C GLU A 224 -46.18 -43.98 25.49
N GLN A 225 -44.91 -44.18 25.12
CA GLN A 225 -44.15 -45.39 25.44
C GLN A 225 -44.07 -45.61 26.96
N ALA A 226 -43.81 -44.55 27.75
CA ALA A 226 -43.78 -44.64 29.19
C ALA A 226 -45.17 -44.98 29.79
N ARG A 227 -46.25 -44.45 29.21
CA ARG A 227 -47.64 -44.78 29.61
C ARG A 227 -48.00 -46.23 29.27
N ALA A 228 -47.59 -46.74 28.11
CA ALA A 228 -47.79 -48.14 27.71
C ALA A 228 -47.05 -49.09 28.65
N ASN A 229 -45.75 -48.84 28.90
CA ASN A 229 -44.94 -49.64 29.82
C ASN A 229 -45.50 -49.63 31.25
N LYS A 230 -46.06 -48.51 31.72
CA LYS A 230 -46.70 -48.44 33.05
C LYS A 230 -48.00 -49.26 33.12
N LYS A 231 -48.76 -49.37 32.03
CA LYS A 231 -49.95 -50.24 31.97
C LYS A 231 -49.56 -51.72 31.98
N GLU A 232 -48.52 -52.10 31.26
CA GLU A 232 -48.00 -53.47 31.25
C GLU A 232 -47.39 -53.88 32.60
N GLY A 233 -46.66 -52.97 33.25
CA GLY A 233 -46.15 -53.16 34.62
C GLY A 233 -47.21 -53.07 35.73
N SER A 234 -48.47 -52.74 35.40
CA SER A 234 -49.62 -52.71 36.32
C SER A 234 -50.51 -53.96 36.20
N LEU A 235 -50.16 -54.91 35.32
CA LEU A 235 -50.85 -56.18 35.11
C LEU A 235 -50.20 -57.35 35.88
N TRP A 236 -49.37 -57.05 36.87
CA TRP A 236 -48.78 -58.00 37.83
C TRP A 236 -49.07 -57.54 39.27
#